data_AF-A0A1W6W2R1-F1
#
_entry.id   AF-A0A1W6W2R1-F1
#
_cell.length_a   1.000
_cell.length_b   1.000
_cell.length_c   1.000
_cell.angle_alpha   90.00
_cell.angle_beta   90.00
_cell.angle_gamma   90.00
#
_symmetry.space_group_name_H-M   'P 1'
#
loop_
_entity.id
_entity.type
_entity.pdbx_description
1 polymer ?
#
loop_
_entity_poly.entity_id
_entity_poly.type
_entity_poly.pdbx_seq_one_letter_code
_entity_poly.pdbx_strand_id
1 'polypeptide(L)'
;MGAMKHYLICNSICTHNGAEEIMNQVTEKKNITGIRIKEIRLSRDWSQADVERECSLRGIDMTRSKLAKIESGMIRVTDEMIRDFCVVLGTDANSLFE
;
A
#
# COMPACT_ATOMS: atom_id res chain seq x y z
N MET A 1 37.31 -15.57 -61.54
CA MET A 1 37.37 -15.76 -60.07
C MET A 1 36.78 -14.51 -59.43
N GLY A 2 35.49 -14.40 -59.10
CA GLY A 2 34.59 -15.38 -58.48
C GLY A 2 34.20 -14.81 -57.12
N ALA A 3 33.13 -14.00 -57.09
CA ALA A 3 32.63 -13.33 -55.89
C ALA A 3 32.17 -14.35 -54.83
N MET A 4 32.62 -14.19 -53.58
CA MET A 4 32.09 -14.92 -52.43
C MET A 4 31.26 -13.97 -51.57
N LYS A 5 29.95 -14.03 -51.80
CA LYS A 5 28.93 -13.70 -50.80
C LYS A 5 29.08 -14.65 -49.63
N HIS A 6 29.09 -14.14 -48.40
CA HIS A 6 28.25 -14.71 -47.34
C HIS A 6 28.02 -13.64 -46.26
N TYR A 7 26.84 -13.04 -46.34
CA TYR A 7 26.15 -12.42 -45.23
C TYR A 7 26.06 -13.46 -44.10
N LEU A 8 26.62 -13.16 -42.93
CA LEU A 8 26.15 -13.74 -41.67
C LEU A 8 25.61 -12.59 -40.83
N ILE A 9 24.29 -12.48 -40.88
CA ILE A 9 23.45 -11.71 -39.99
C ILE A 9 23.61 -12.35 -38.61
N CYS A 10 24.35 -11.72 -37.70
CA CYS A 10 24.12 -11.93 -36.29
C CYS A 10 23.41 -10.69 -35.76
N ASN A 11 22.08 -10.72 -35.89
CA ASN A 11 21.20 -9.87 -35.12
C ASN A 11 21.51 -10.11 -33.64
N SER A 12 22.01 -9.11 -32.95
CA SER A 12 21.45 -8.67 -31.67
C SER A 12 22.13 -7.37 -31.29
N ILE A 13 21.39 -6.30 -31.51
CA ILE A 13 21.70 -4.96 -31.06
C ILE A 13 21.87 -5.05 -29.53
N CYS A 14 23.11 -4.87 -29.06
CA CYS A 14 23.37 -4.51 -27.67
C CYS A 14 22.79 -3.11 -27.43
N THR A 15 21.48 -3.02 -27.20
CA THR A 15 20.86 -1.81 -26.66
C THR A 15 21.35 -1.66 -25.23
N HIS A 16 22.30 -0.75 -25.02
CA HIS A 16 22.79 -0.32 -23.71
C HIS A 16 21.75 0.46 -22.87
N ASN A 17 20.46 0.36 -23.17
CA ASN A 17 19.38 1.13 -22.53
C ASN A 17 18.21 0.23 -22.11
N GLY A 18 18.47 -0.78 -21.27
CA GLY A 18 17.40 -1.68 -20.79
C GLY A 18 17.61 -2.30 -19.41
N ALA A 19 18.76 -2.07 -18.77
CA ALA A 19 19.04 -2.61 -17.43
C ALA A 19 18.68 -1.64 -16.30
N GLU A 20 18.41 -0.37 -16.59
CA GLU A 20 18.04 0.64 -15.57
C GLU A 20 16.54 0.66 -15.27
N GLU A 21 15.71 0.04 -16.13
CA GLU A 21 14.25 0.02 -16.01
C GLU A 21 13.69 -1.20 -15.27
N ILE A 22 14.53 -2.18 -14.93
CA ILE A 22 14.13 -3.40 -14.23
C ILE A 22 14.86 -3.46 -12.90
N MET A 23 14.33 -2.80 -11.85
CA MET A 23 14.01 -3.40 -10.53
C MET A 23 13.64 -2.37 -9.43
N ASN A 24 12.85 -1.35 -9.73
CA ASN A 24 12.14 -0.62 -8.67
C ASN A 24 10.80 -1.29 -8.29
N GLN A 25 10.75 -2.63 -8.35
CA GLN A 25 9.63 -3.46 -7.85
C GLN A 25 9.88 -3.97 -6.42
N VAL A 26 10.80 -3.34 -5.67
CA VAL A 26 10.99 -3.65 -4.26
C VAL A 26 9.93 -2.89 -3.45
N THR A 27 8.92 -3.67 -3.03
CA THR A 27 7.74 -3.34 -2.22
C THR A 27 6.51 -2.87 -2.99
N GLU A 28 5.75 -3.83 -3.53
CA GLU A 28 4.29 -3.68 -3.63
C GLU A 28 3.75 -3.05 -2.34
N LYS A 29 2.85 -2.08 -2.48
CA LYS A 29 2.38 -1.21 -1.39
C LYS A 29 1.67 -2.04 -0.30
N LYS A 30 2.45 -2.51 0.67
CA LYS A 30 2.15 -3.57 1.66
C LYS A 30 1.16 -3.20 2.77
N ASN A 31 0.29 -2.22 2.56
CA ASN A 31 -0.75 -1.88 3.53
C ASN A 31 -2.08 -1.49 2.84
N ILE A 32 -2.81 -2.52 2.41
CA ILE A 32 -4.18 -2.38 1.86
C ILE A 32 -5.14 -1.87 2.94
N THR A 33 -5.00 -2.36 4.17
CA THR A 33 -5.93 -2.09 5.27
C THR A 33 -5.91 -0.63 5.72
N GLY A 34 -4.72 -0.03 5.81
CA GLY A 34 -4.56 1.37 6.22
C GLY A 34 -5.24 2.37 5.27
N ILE A 35 -5.16 2.11 3.96
CA ILE A 35 -5.85 2.92 2.95
C ILE A 35 -7.36 2.77 3.13
N ARG A 36 -7.84 1.54 3.35
CA ARG A 36 -9.26 1.28 3.50
C ARG A 36 -9.87 1.90 4.77
N ILE A 37 -9.14 1.83 5.88
CA ILE A 37 -9.49 2.53 7.13
C ILE A 37 -9.69 4.03 6.89
N LYS A 38 -8.80 4.65 6.11
CA LYS A 38 -8.91 6.07 5.75
C LYS A 38 -10.18 6.36 4.96
N GLU A 39 -10.51 5.54 3.98
CA GLU A 39 -11.71 5.72 3.15
C GLU A 39 -12.99 5.60 3.96
N ILE A 40 -13.09 4.58 4.83
CA ILE A 40 -14.24 4.38 5.72
C ILE A 40 -14.37 5.54 6.71
N ARG A 41 -13.25 6.05 7.23
CA ARG A 41 -13.26 7.23 8.09
C ARG A 41 -13.79 8.46 7.35
N LEU A 42 -13.30 8.69 6.13
CA LEU A 42 -13.70 9.83 5.31
C LEU A 42 -15.15 9.73 4.84
N SER A 43 -15.68 8.53 4.56
CA SER A 43 -17.10 8.35 4.20
C SER A 43 -18.06 8.64 5.35
N ARG A 44 -17.54 8.74 6.58
CA ARG A 44 -18.27 9.18 7.78
C ARG A 44 -18.07 10.65 8.12
N ASP A 45 -17.36 11.39 7.27
CA ASP A 45 -16.94 12.77 7.53
C ASP A 45 -16.09 12.92 8.82
N TRP A 46 -15.40 11.86 9.25
CA TRP A 46 -14.57 11.88 10.44
C TRP A 46 -13.16 12.36 10.12
N SER A 47 -12.61 13.23 10.95
CA SER A 47 -11.18 13.52 10.98
C SER A 47 -10.41 12.42 11.72
N GLN A 48 -9.08 12.43 11.62
CA GLN A 48 -8.25 11.53 12.43
C GLN A 48 -8.37 11.80 13.94
N ALA A 49 -8.68 13.05 14.32
CA ALA A 49 -8.90 13.41 15.71
C ALA A 49 -10.24 12.86 16.25
N ASP A 50 -11.25 12.74 15.39
CA ASP A 50 -12.53 12.13 15.77
C ASP A 50 -12.36 10.64 16.06
N VAL A 51 -11.56 9.92 15.27
CA VAL A 51 -11.23 8.51 15.56
C VAL A 51 -10.42 8.38 16.85
N GLU A 52 -9.42 9.22 17.09
CA GLU A 52 -8.67 9.22 18.36
C GLU A 52 -9.59 9.45 19.56
N ARG A 53 -10.53 10.39 19.44
CA ARG A 53 -11.54 10.65 20.46
C ARG A 53 -12.43 9.42 20.71
N GLU A 54 -12.95 8.80 19.66
CA GLU A 54 -13.79 7.60 19.80
C GLU A 54 -13.04 6.40 20.38
N CYS A 55 -11.78 6.20 20.00
CA CYS A 55 -10.90 5.21 20.61
C CYS A 55 -10.72 5.48 22.11
N SER A 56 -10.48 6.73 22.48
CA SER A 56 -10.28 7.15 23.88
C SER A 56 -11.52 6.87 24.74
N LEU A 57 -12.72 7.14 24.21
CA LEU A 57 -13.98 6.83 24.89
C LEU A 57 -14.19 5.33 25.15
N ARG A 58 -13.52 4.47 24.39
CA ARG A 58 -13.58 3.01 24.48
C ARG A 58 -12.38 2.38 25.19
N GLY A 59 -11.43 3.19 25.66
CA GLY A 59 -10.20 2.72 26.28
C GLY A 59 -9.21 2.07 25.31
N ILE A 60 -9.30 2.39 24.01
CA ILE A 60 -8.40 1.89 22.96
C ILE A 60 -7.23 2.87 22.79
N ASP A 61 -6.01 2.36 22.87
CA ASP A 61 -4.78 3.15 22.64
C ASP A 61 -4.53 3.36 21.14
N MET A 62 -5.21 4.36 20.58
CA MET A 62 -5.04 4.80 19.21
C MET A 62 -4.95 6.33 19.15
N THR A 63 -3.74 6.83 18.94
CA THR A 63 -3.49 8.27 18.77
C THR A 63 -3.64 8.71 17.33
N ARG A 64 -3.89 10.01 17.09
CA ARG A 64 -3.92 10.59 15.74
C ARG A 64 -2.63 10.32 14.96
N SER A 65 -1.48 10.37 15.62
CA SER A 65 -0.17 10.12 15.02
C SER A 65 -0.01 8.65 14.59
N LYS A 66 -0.46 7.72 15.43
CA LYS A 66 -0.48 6.27 15.11
C LYS A 66 -1.41 6.00 13.93
N LEU A 67 -2.61 6.58 13.94
CA LEU A 67 -3.56 6.49 12.82
C LEU A 67 -2.99 7.07 11.53
N ALA A 68 -2.38 8.25 11.55
CA ALA A 68 -1.78 8.84 10.35
C ALA A 68 -0.69 7.96 9.71
N LYS A 69 0.12 7.30 10.55
CA LYS A 69 1.12 6.33 10.09
C LYS A 69 0.50 5.05 9.54
N ILE A 70 -0.61 4.60 10.11
CA ILE A 70 -1.39 3.47 9.58
C ILE A 70 -1.94 3.83 8.20
N GLU A 71 -2.63 4.96 8.07
CA GLU A 71 -3.28 5.39 6.82
C GLU A 71 -2.30 5.72 5.68
N SER A 72 -1.06 6.09 6.02
CA SER A 72 0.01 6.32 5.04
C SER A 72 0.80 5.05 4.71
N GLY A 73 0.51 3.92 5.38
CA GLY A 73 1.21 2.66 5.17
C GLY A 73 2.56 2.54 5.89
N MET A 74 2.92 3.48 6.75
CA MET A 74 4.17 3.45 7.53
C MET A 74 4.14 2.41 8.66
N ILE A 75 2.95 2.12 9.20
CA ILE A 75 2.73 1.10 10.23
C ILE A 75 1.83 0.01 9.66
N ARG A 76 2.17 -1.26 9.90
CA ARG A 76 1.29 -2.39 9.59
C ARG A 76 0.14 -2.47 10.58
N VAL A 77 -1.04 -2.80 10.08
CA VAL A 77 -2.23 -3.05 10.90
C VAL A 77 -2.14 -4.47 11.46
N THR A 78 -2.19 -4.60 12.79
CA THR A 78 -2.28 -5.91 13.45
C THR A 78 -3.73 -6.39 13.51
N ASP A 79 -3.93 -7.67 13.81
CA ASP A 79 -5.24 -8.28 14.09
C ASP A 79 -5.97 -7.58 15.25
N GLU A 80 -5.26 -7.20 16.31
CA GLU A 80 -5.81 -6.40 17.42
C GLU A 80 -6.33 -5.05 16.92
N MET A 81 -5.55 -4.35 16.07
CA MET A 81 -5.98 -3.08 15.49
C MET A 81 -7.18 -3.25 14.57
N ILE A 82 -7.25 -4.34 13.79
CA ILE A 82 -8.41 -4.66 12.95
C ILE A 82 -9.67 -4.76 13.83
N ARG A 83 -9.62 -5.55 14.92
CA ARG A 83 -10.74 -5.67 15.85
C ARG A 83 -11.14 -4.29 16.40
N ASP A 84 -10.17 -3.50 16.84
CA ASP A 84 -10.42 -2.18 17.43
C ASP A 84 -11.03 -1.22 16.40
N PHE A 85 -10.56 -1.23 15.15
CA PHE A 85 -11.15 -0.44 14.06
C PHE A 85 -12.56 -0.90 13.70
N CYS A 86 -12.85 -2.19 13.69
CA CYS A 86 -14.22 -2.68 13.49
C CYS A 86 -15.18 -2.13 14.55
N VAL A 87 -14.74 -2.07 15.81
CA VAL A 87 -15.54 -1.52 16.91
C VAL A 87 -15.73 0.00 16.76
N VAL A 88 -14.65 0.74 16.51
CA VAL A 88 -14.68 2.21 16.47
C VAL A 88 -15.38 2.73 15.22
N LEU A 89 -15.05 2.14 14.07
CA LEU A 89 -15.64 2.45 12.78
C LEU A 89 -16.90 1.63 12.52
N GLY A 90 -17.50 0.95 13.50
CA GLY A 90 -18.75 0.20 13.37
C GLY A 90 -18.91 -0.52 12.03
N THR A 91 -17.89 -1.30 11.65
CA THR A 91 -17.77 -1.98 10.36
C THR A 91 -17.32 -3.41 10.60
N ASP A 92 -17.58 -4.31 9.65
CA ASP A 92 -17.03 -5.66 9.68
C ASP A 92 -15.57 -5.67 9.22
N ALA A 93 -14.86 -6.77 9.52
CA ALA A 93 -13.45 -6.91 9.19
C ALA A 93 -13.19 -7.00 7.68
N ASN A 94 -14.10 -7.61 6.88
CA ASN A 94 -13.90 -7.76 5.44
C ASN A 94 -13.91 -6.40 4.74
N SER A 95 -14.76 -5.48 5.22
CA SER A 95 -14.77 -4.09 4.76
C SER A 95 -13.43 -3.37 4.91
N LEU A 96 -12.51 -3.84 5.78
CA LEU A 96 -11.16 -3.27 5.92
C LEU A 96 -10.17 -3.79 4.87
N PHE A 97 -10.55 -4.79 4.06
CA PHE A 97 -9.70 -5.38 3.02
C PHE A 97 -10.25 -5.17 1.60
N GLU A 98 -11.55 -4.92 1.45
CA GLU A 98 -12.29 -4.78 0.18
C GLU A 98 -12.74 -3.34 -0.11
#